data_AF-N6TTG1-F1
#
_entry.id   AF-N6TTG1-F1
#
_cell.length_a   1.000
_cell.length_b   1.000
_cell.length_c   1.000
_cell.angle_alpha   90.00
_cell.angle_beta   90.00
_cell.angle_gamma   90.00
#
_symmetry.space_group_name_H-M   'P 1'
#
loop_
_entity.id
_entity.type
_entity.pdbx_description
1 polymer ?
#
loop_
_entity_poly.entity_id
_entity_poly.type
_entity_poly.pdbx_seq_one_letter_code
_entity_poly.pdbx_strand_id
1 'polypeptide(L)'
;MQFGSTGANVNCSSPIIGSPLHVASSEGIPNRSDILKMLLQAGADPNLKVFTDEYDHSSQLRPVLVEYIASNECPSFAVINMLIKYGSRVVMKTQFRDPEGMLNCLHNVVSNESIFFLLLEACEAFDPCMIRRNQVVTHSQKTKLLDLAKYPLTLKKQIRLYMRKLMGSRLMHIAGGFDIPICLKKYLLFDYS
;
A
#
# COMPACT_ATOMS: atom_id res chain seq x y z
N MET A 1 11.20 -0.07 26.46
CA MET A 1 12.13 -1.19 26.19
C MET A 1 12.46 -1.16 24.71
N GLN A 2 13.72 -0.92 24.39
CA GLN A 2 14.24 -0.72 23.04
C GLN A 2 14.72 -2.07 22.52
N PHE A 3 13.94 -2.73 21.68
CA PHE A 3 14.36 -3.97 21.04
C PHE A 3 15.30 -3.63 19.87
N GLY A 4 16.58 -4.02 20.00
CA GLY A 4 17.42 -4.44 18.87
C GLY A 4 18.00 -3.34 17.98
N SER A 5 18.83 -2.46 18.52
CA SER A 5 19.73 -1.62 17.74
C SER A 5 21.00 -2.38 17.35
N THR A 6 20.93 -3.23 16.33
CA THR A 6 22.06 -3.36 15.39
C THR A 6 21.77 -2.35 14.27
N GLY A 7 22.76 -1.59 13.80
CA GLY A 7 22.59 -0.56 12.76
C GLY A 7 22.22 -1.12 11.37
N ALA A 8 21.51 -2.24 11.30
CA ALA A 8 21.02 -2.84 10.09
C ALA A 8 20.03 -1.89 9.43
N ASN A 9 20.35 -1.47 8.20
CA ASN A 9 19.45 -0.67 7.40
C ASN A 9 18.25 -1.55 6.98
N VAL A 10 17.09 -1.34 7.61
CA VAL A 10 15.83 -2.06 7.30
C VAL A 10 15.33 -1.83 5.88
N ASN A 11 15.84 -0.80 5.21
CA ASN A 11 15.57 -0.47 3.82
C ASN A 11 16.71 -0.89 2.88
N CYS A 12 17.60 -1.79 3.31
CA CYS A 12 18.50 -2.44 2.37
C CYS A 12 17.69 -3.20 1.32
N SER A 13 18.20 -3.28 0.09
CA SER A 13 17.53 -3.97 -1.00
C SER A 13 18.53 -4.62 -1.94
N SER A 14 18.11 -5.71 -2.57
CA SER A 14 18.80 -6.31 -3.70
C SER A 14 17.94 -6.14 -4.96
N PRO A 15 18.54 -5.90 -6.14
CA PRO A 15 17.82 -5.86 -7.42
C PRO A 15 17.01 -7.13 -7.69
N ILE A 16 17.40 -8.27 -7.13
CA ILE A 16 16.79 -9.57 -7.43
C ILE A 16 15.58 -9.86 -6.52
N ILE A 17 15.73 -9.65 -5.21
CA ILE A 17 14.75 -10.10 -4.21
C ILE A 17 14.01 -8.94 -3.52
N GLY A 18 14.41 -7.70 -3.79
CA GLY A 18 13.83 -6.53 -3.13
C GLY A 18 14.43 -6.26 -1.74
N SER A 19 13.67 -5.55 -0.93
CA SER A 19 13.99 -5.26 0.47
C SER A 19 13.46 -6.33 1.42
N PRO A 20 13.85 -6.34 2.71
CA PRO A 20 13.26 -7.23 3.71
C PRO A 20 11.72 -7.22 3.71
N LEU A 21 11.08 -6.07 3.45
CA LEU A 21 9.63 -5.99 3.30
C LEU A 21 9.11 -6.69 2.05
N HIS A 22 9.81 -6.64 0.92
CA HIS A 22 9.41 -7.37 -0.29
C HIS A 22 9.43 -8.88 -0.03
N VAL A 23 10.53 -9.38 0.55
CA VAL A 23 10.70 -10.80 0.88
C VAL A 23 9.63 -11.26 1.87
N ALA A 24 9.34 -10.49 2.91
CA ALA A 24 8.29 -10.83 3.87
C ALA A 24 6.88 -10.84 3.25
N SER A 25 6.65 -10.07 2.19
CA SER A 25 5.38 -10.03 1.46
C SER A 25 5.19 -11.18 0.46
N SER A 26 6.26 -11.88 0.08
CA SER A 26 6.21 -13.03 -0.83
C SER A 26 5.38 -14.20 -0.25
N GLU A 27 5.08 -15.18 -1.09
CA GLU A 27 4.33 -16.39 -0.72
C GLU A 27 5.08 -17.23 0.33
N GLY A 28 4.34 -18.03 1.11
CA GLY A 28 4.93 -19.08 1.95
C GLY A 28 5.73 -18.62 3.17
N ILE A 29 5.63 -17.33 3.55
CA ILE A 29 6.39 -16.78 4.68
C ILE A 29 5.71 -17.12 6.02
N PRO A 30 6.35 -17.89 6.92
CA PRO A 30 5.82 -18.15 8.26
C PRO A 30 5.89 -16.90 9.12
N ASN A 31 4.94 -16.73 10.05
CA ASN A 31 4.86 -15.57 10.97
C ASN A 31 4.89 -14.21 10.25
N ARG A 32 4.42 -14.16 8.99
CA ARG A 32 4.48 -12.97 8.14
C ARG A 32 3.97 -11.72 8.83
N SER A 33 2.85 -11.80 9.53
CA SER A 33 2.25 -10.62 10.15
C SER A 33 3.16 -9.99 11.19
N ASP A 34 3.86 -10.79 11.99
CA ASP A 34 4.79 -10.30 13.01
C ASP A 34 6.07 -9.77 12.38
N ILE A 35 6.60 -10.46 11.35
CA ILE A 35 7.80 -10.01 10.62
C ILE A 35 7.54 -8.66 9.96
N LEU A 36 6.44 -8.52 9.22
CA LEU A 36 6.07 -7.26 8.58
C LEU A 36 5.88 -6.16 9.63
N LYS A 37 5.16 -6.44 10.72
CA LYS A 37 4.95 -5.47 11.80
C LYS A 37 6.27 -5.00 12.41
N MET A 38 7.18 -5.92 12.70
CA MET A 38 8.51 -5.62 13.24
C MET A 38 9.31 -4.73 12.29
N LEU A 39 9.38 -5.08 10.99
CA LEU A 39 10.10 -4.30 9.98
C LEU A 39 9.52 -2.88 9.84
N LEU A 40 8.20 -2.77 9.76
CA LEU A 40 7.50 -1.50 9.66
C LEU A 40 7.70 -0.63 10.91
N GLN A 41 7.65 -1.22 12.11
CA GLN A 41 7.96 -0.53 13.38
C GLN A 41 9.41 -0.06 13.46
N ALA A 42 10.34 -0.80 12.83
CA ALA A 42 11.75 -0.42 12.73
C ALA A 42 12.02 0.65 11.65
N GLY A 43 11.01 1.10 10.91
CA GLY A 43 11.11 2.18 9.93
C GLY A 43 11.30 1.72 8.49
N ALA A 44 10.99 0.46 8.18
CA ALA A 44 10.98 -0.01 6.80
C ALA A 44 9.92 0.75 5.98
N ASP A 45 10.31 1.22 4.79
CA ASP A 45 9.46 2.00 3.89
C ASP A 45 8.67 1.05 2.97
N PRO A 46 7.34 0.96 3.10
CA PRO A 46 6.53 0.09 2.25
C PRO A 46 6.42 0.57 0.80
N ASN A 47 6.89 1.78 0.47
CA ASN A 47 6.94 2.32 -0.88
C ASN A 47 8.38 2.44 -1.40
N LEU A 48 9.34 1.76 -0.77
CA LEU A 48 10.72 1.73 -1.24
C LEU A 48 10.75 1.17 -2.68
N LYS A 49 11.27 1.99 -3.60
CA LYS A 49 11.45 1.59 -4.99
C LYS A 49 12.72 0.76 -5.12
N VAL A 50 12.58 -0.43 -5.67
CA VAL A 50 13.70 -1.30 -6.00
C VAL A 50 13.64 -1.59 -7.49
N PHE A 51 14.78 -1.50 -8.18
CA PHE A 51 14.88 -1.72 -9.63
C PHE A 51 15.76 -2.94 -9.88
N THR A 52 15.37 -3.80 -10.81
CA THR A 52 16.19 -4.95 -11.21
C THR A 52 17.36 -4.51 -12.11
N ASP A 53 17.21 -3.38 -12.80
CA ASP A 53 18.22 -2.70 -13.60
C ASP A 53 18.22 -1.19 -13.25
N GLU A 54 19.39 -0.66 -12.88
CA GLU A 54 19.55 0.74 -12.45
C GLU A 54 19.24 1.75 -13.55
N TYR A 55 19.31 1.35 -14.82
CA TYR A 55 19.10 2.23 -15.98
C TYR A 55 17.71 2.11 -16.60
N ASP A 56 16.91 1.11 -16.20
CA ASP A 56 15.57 0.88 -16.71
C ASP A 56 14.52 1.13 -15.63
N HIS A 57 13.82 2.27 -15.71
CA HIS A 57 12.72 2.58 -14.79
C HIS A 57 11.53 1.63 -14.91
N SER A 58 11.39 0.91 -16.02
CA SER A 58 10.36 -0.12 -16.17
C SER A 58 10.71 -1.42 -15.44
N SER A 59 11.95 -1.54 -14.98
CA SER A 59 12.47 -2.68 -14.21
C SER A 59 12.15 -2.61 -12.70
N GLN A 60 11.28 -1.68 -12.30
CA GLN A 60 10.88 -1.54 -10.90
C GLN A 60 10.17 -2.82 -10.42
N LEU A 61 10.64 -3.39 -9.30
CA LEU A 61 9.92 -4.43 -8.58
C LEU A 61 8.56 -3.90 -8.14
N ARG A 62 7.59 -4.82 -8.05
CA ARG A 62 6.25 -4.48 -7.57
C ARG A 62 6.34 -3.88 -6.17
N PRO A 63 5.57 -2.81 -5.86
CA PRO A 63 5.52 -2.29 -4.51
C PRO A 63 5.08 -3.37 -3.52
N VAL A 64 5.53 -3.28 -2.27
CA VAL A 64 5.32 -4.27 -1.21
C VAL A 64 3.86 -4.71 -1.07
N LEU A 65 2.91 -3.77 -1.13
CA LEU A 65 1.49 -4.07 -1.05
C LEU A 65 0.97 -4.83 -2.27
N VAL A 66 1.45 -4.46 -3.47
CA VAL A 66 1.07 -5.10 -4.72
C VAL A 66 1.63 -6.50 -4.79
N GLU A 67 2.89 -6.68 -4.39
CA GLU A 67 3.54 -7.98 -4.27
C GLU A 67 2.81 -8.89 -3.29
N TYR A 68 2.47 -8.38 -2.09
CA TYR A 68 1.70 -9.13 -1.11
C TYR A 68 0.36 -9.63 -1.66
N ILE A 69 -0.38 -8.77 -2.36
CA ILE A 69 -1.68 -9.12 -2.93
C ILE A 69 -1.54 -10.12 -4.09
N ALA A 70 -0.54 -9.92 -4.96
CA ALA A 70 -0.36 -10.77 -6.14
C ALA A 70 0.15 -12.18 -5.79
N SER A 71 0.99 -12.30 -4.76
CA SER A 71 1.70 -13.54 -4.44
C SER A 71 1.02 -14.37 -3.35
N ASN A 72 -0.19 -13.99 -2.93
CA ASN A 72 -0.93 -14.73 -1.90
C ASN A 72 -2.38 -14.97 -2.35
N GLU A 73 -2.78 -16.23 -2.47
CA GLU A 73 -4.14 -16.60 -2.92
C GLU A 73 -5.25 -16.10 -1.97
N CYS A 74 -4.96 -16.06 -0.67
CA CYS A 74 -5.88 -15.58 0.37
C CYS A 74 -5.25 -14.44 1.19
N PRO A 75 -5.13 -13.22 0.65
CA PRO A 75 -4.50 -12.12 1.36
C PRO A 75 -5.26 -11.77 2.65
N SER A 76 -4.54 -11.70 3.77
CA SER A 76 -5.12 -11.26 5.04
C SER A 76 -5.48 -9.77 5.02
N PHE A 77 -6.73 -9.46 5.37
CA PHE A 77 -7.21 -8.09 5.60
C PHE A 77 -6.32 -7.34 6.61
N ALA A 78 -5.92 -8.01 7.70
CA ALA A 78 -5.12 -7.39 8.75
C ALA A 78 -3.75 -6.93 8.23
N VAL A 79 -3.13 -7.73 7.35
CA VAL A 79 -1.83 -7.39 6.75
C VAL A 79 -1.97 -6.24 5.76
N ILE A 80 -2.99 -6.25 4.88
CA ILE A 80 -3.24 -5.14 3.94
C ILE A 80 -3.53 -3.85 4.70
N ASN A 81 -4.39 -3.92 5.72
CA ASN A 81 -4.71 -2.76 6.54
C ASN A 81 -3.47 -2.23 7.26
N MET A 82 -2.61 -3.11 7.79
CA MET A 82 -1.34 -2.73 8.41
C MET A 82 -0.42 -2.03 7.39
N LEU A 83 -0.19 -2.63 6.22
CA LEU A 83 0.63 -2.03 5.16
C LEU A 83 0.11 -0.63 4.78
N ILE A 84 -1.21 -0.50 4.57
CA ILE A 84 -1.85 0.79 4.31
C ILE A 84 -1.65 1.75 5.46
N LYS A 85 -1.82 1.35 6.74
CA LYS A 85 -1.58 2.19 7.94
C LYS A 85 -0.15 2.71 8.03
N TYR A 86 0.83 1.92 7.59
CA TYR A 86 2.23 2.35 7.51
C TYR A 86 2.59 3.14 6.25
N GLY A 87 1.62 3.34 5.34
CA GLY A 87 1.74 4.28 4.23
C GLY A 87 1.83 3.65 2.85
N SER A 88 1.61 2.33 2.70
CA SER A 88 1.52 1.73 1.37
C SER A 88 0.52 2.48 0.50
N ARG A 89 0.96 2.82 -0.71
CA ARG A 89 0.15 3.52 -1.69
C ARG A 89 -0.81 2.56 -2.39
N VAL A 90 -1.96 3.09 -2.80
CA VAL A 90 -3.00 2.33 -3.50
C VAL A 90 -3.34 3.05 -4.79
N VAL A 91 -2.78 2.56 -5.90
CA VAL A 91 -2.90 3.17 -7.22
C VAL A 91 -3.70 2.23 -8.14
N MET A 92 -4.91 2.64 -8.50
CA MET A 92 -5.82 1.89 -9.37
C MET A 92 -5.53 2.16 -10.86
N LYS A 93 -4.27 1.91 -11.23
CA LYS A 93 -3.75 1.94 -12.61
C LYS A 93 -3.04 0.62 -12.89
N THR A 94 -2.78 0.34 -14.17
CA THR A 94 -1.90 -0.77 -14.55
C THR A 94 -0.44 -0.40 -14.26
N GLN A 95 0.41 -1.40 -14.01
CA GLN A 95 1.85 -1.18 -13.77
C GLN A 95 2.55 -0.51 -14.97
N PHE A 96 2.05 -0.78 -16.18
CA PHE A 96 2.53 -0.11 -17.40
C PHE A 96 2.27 1.42 -17.39
N ARG A 97 1.14 1.86 -16.80
CA ARG A 97 0.78 3.28 -16.72
C ARG A 97 1.43 4.00 -15.55
N ASP A 98 1.73 3.26 -14.49
CA ASP A 98 2.26 3.75 -13.24
C ASP A 98 2.93 2.57 -12.53
N PRO A 99 4.25 2.58 -12.26
CA PRO A 99 4.95 1.46 -11.64
C PRO A 99 4.34 1.00 -10.30
N GLU A 100 3.61 1.90 -9.64
CA GLU A 100 2.97 1.70 -8.35
C GLU A 100 1.54 1.11 -8.49
N GLY A 101 1.09 0.95 -9.73
CA GLY A 101 -0.25 0.47 -10.08
C GLY A 101 -0.49 -0.96 -9.65
N MET A 102 -1.70 -1.25 -9.18
CA MET A 102 -2.08 -2.59 -8.70
C MET A 102 -3.25 -3.21 -9.46
N LEU A 103 -3.80 -2.53 -10.47
CA LEU A 103 -5.09 -2.88 -11.08
C LEU A 103 -5.14 -4.31 -11.65
N ASN A 104 -4.05 -4.79 -12.24
CA ASN A 104 -3.96 -6.15 -12.79
C ASN A 104 -3.61 -7.21 -11.73
N CYS A 105 -3.22 -6.79 -10.53
CA CYS A 105 -2.81 -7.67 -9.45
C CYS A 105 -3.97 -8.02 -8.50
N LEU A 106 -5.17 -7.48 -8.72
CA LEU A 106 -6.29 -7.62 -7.79
C LEU A 106 -6.94 -9.02 -7.76
N HIS A 107 -6.49 -9.99 -8.57
CA HIS A 107 -7.14 -11.29 -8.77
C HIS A 107 -7.41 -12.06 -7.47
N ASN A 108 -6.49 -12.02 -6.51
CA ASN A 108 -6.65 -12.69 -5.20
C ASN A 108 -7.55 -11.94 -4.20
N VAL A 109 -7.99 -10.71 -4.52
CA VAL A 109 -8.83 -9.90 -3.63
C VAL A 109 -10.20 -9.56 -4.22
N VAL A 110 -10.47 -9.94 -5.48
CA VAL A 110 -11.76 -9.67 -6.17
C VAL A 110 -12.94 -10.26 -5.43
N SER A 111 -12.79 -11.45 -4.84
CA SER A 111 -13.86 -12.14 -4.10
C SER A 111 -14.07 -11.61 -2.69
N ASN A 112 -13.11 -10.87 -2.14
CA ASN A 112 -13.17 -10.34 -0.78
C ASN A 112 -13.58 -8.86 -0.80
N GLU A 113 -14.89 -8.61 -0.71
CA GLU A 113 -15.46 -7.26 -0.71
C GLU A 113 -14.88 -6.36 0.39
N SER A 114 -14.58 -6.91 1.58
CA SER A 114 -13.99 -6.13 2.67
C SER A 114 -12.61 -5.58 2.31
N ILE A 115 -11.77 -6.39 1.67
CA ILE A 115 -10.46 -5.94 1.16
C ILE A 115 -10.64 -4.97 0.01
N PHE A 116 -11.57 -5.21 -0.90
CA PHE A 116 -11.84 -4.29 -2.00
C PHE A 116 -12.22 -2.89 -1.49
N PHE A 117 -13.14 -2.79 -0.53
CA PHE A 117 -13.54 -1.49 0.04
C PHE A 117 -12.42 -0.83 0.85
N LEU A 118 -11.57 -1.62 1.52
CA LEU A 118 -10.37 -1.12 2.18
C LEU A 118 -9.42 -0.43 1.19
N LEU A 119 -9.13 -1.10 0.05
CA LEU A 119 -8.31 -0.54 -1.02
C LEU A 119 -8.98 0.69 -1.65
N LEU A 120 -10.30 0.63 -1.88
CA LEU A 120 -11.06 1.74 -2.44
C LEU A 120 -11.00 2.99 -1.55
N GLU A 121 -11.04 2.82 -0.22
CA GLU A 121 -10.91 3.92 0.72
C GLU A 121 -9.49 4.51 0.73
N ALA A 122 -8.46 3.67 0.59
CA ALA A 122 -7.05 4.08 0.54
C ALA A 122 -6.60 4.64 -0.82
N CYS A 123 -7.38 4.43 -1.88
CA CYS A 123 -7.00 4.75 -3.25
C CYS A 123 -6.68 6.24 -3.46
N GLU A 124 -5.59 6.49 -4.19
CA GLU A 124 -5.08 7.84 -4.48
C GLU A 124 -5.11 8.24 -5.96
N ALA A 125 -5.18 7.27 -6.88
CA ALA A 125 -5.18 7.57 -8.32
C ALA A 125 -5.86 6.46 -9.13
N PHE A 126 -6.45 6.84 -10.26
CA PHE A 126 -7.24 5.97 -11.13
C PHE A 126 -6.84 6.16 -12.60
N ASP A 127 -7.01 5.12 -13.42
CA ASP A 127 -7.05 5.23 -14.88
C ASP A 127 -8.41 4.72 -15.39
N PRO A 128 -9.40 5.61 -15.62
CA PRO A 128 -10.75 5.20 -16.06
C PRO A 128 -10.75 4.41 -17.37
N CYS A 129 -9.78 4.63 -18.27
CA CYS A 129 -9.69 3.89 -19.52
C CYS A 129 -9.30 2.43 -19.25
N MET A 130 -8.26 2.23 -18.42
CA MET A 130 -7.81 0.90 -18.04
C MET A 130 -8.80 0.17 -17.14
N ILE A 131 -9.47 0.87 -16.21
CA ILE A 131 -10.50 0.26 -15.34
C ILE A 131 -11.66 -0.34 -16.15
N ARG A 132 -12.15 0.37 -17.18
CA ARG A 132 -13.22 -0.15 -18.05
C ARG A 132 -12.81 -1.46 -18.74
N ARG A 133 -11.57 -1.51 -19.22
CA ARG A 133 -11.01 -2.63 -20.01
C ARG A 133 -10.45 -3.77 -19.16
N ASN A 134 -10.22 -3.55 -17.86
CA ASN A 134 -9.63 -4.56 -16.99
C ASN A 134 -10.51 -5.80 -16.89
N GLN A 135 -9.92 -7.00 -16.88
CA GLN A 135 -10.67 -8.27 -16.84
C GLN A 135 -10.63 -8.93 -15.44
N VAL A 136 -9.90 -8.34 -14.50
CA VAL A 136 -9.70 -8.87 -13.15
C VAL A 136 -10.87 -8.49 -12.25
N VAL A 137 -11.22 -7.19 -12.17
CA VAL A 137 -12.29 -6.72 -11.28
C VAL A 137 -13.69 -6.96 -11.85
N THR A 138 -14.66 -7.22 -10.96
CA THR A 138 -16.06 -7.47 -11.35
C THR A 138 -16.74 -6.22 -11.92
N HIS A 139 -17.87 -6.39 -12.62
CA HIS A 139 -18.65 -5.26 -13.13
C HIS A 139 -19.09 -4.29 -12.02
N SER A 140 -19.53 -4.82 -10.87
CA SER A 140 -19.92 -4.00 -9.70
C SER A 140 -18.73 -3.17 -9.18
N GLN A 141 -17.56 -3.80 -9.04
CA GLN A 141 -16.33 -3.15 -8.57
C GLN A 141 -15.83 -2.09 -9.55
N LYS A 142 -15.90 -2.35 -10.87
CA LYS A 142 -15.62 -1.35 -11.91
C LYS A 142 -16.51 -0.12 -11.76
N THR A 143 -17.80 -0.31 -11.56
CA THR A 143 -18.74 0.79 -11.37
C THR A 143 -18.35 1.66 -10.17
N LYS A 144 -17.98 1.05 -9.03
CA LYS A 144 -17.51 1.79 -7.84
C LYS A 144 -16.21 2.55 -8.09
N LEU A 145 -15.23 1.94 -8.76
CA LEU A 145 -13.97 2.59 -9.12
C LEU A 145 -14.20 3.78 -10.06
N LEU A 146 -15.05 3.61 -11.07
CA LEU A 146 -15.36 4.66 -12.06
C LEU A 146 -16.17 5.81 -11.47
N ASP A 147 -17.09 5.52 -10.54
CA ASP A 147 -17.86 6.54 -9.83
C ASP A 147 -16.93 7.45 -9.01
N LEU A 148 -15.96 6.86 -8.28
CA LEU A 148 -14.94 7.64 -7.57
C LEU A 148 -13.99 8.39 -8.50
N ALA A 149 -13.63 7.80 -9.65
CA ALA A 149 -12.72 8.42 -10.61
C ALA A 149 -13.36 9.57 -11.41
N LYS A 150 -14.68 9.77 -11.30
CA LYS A 150 -15.42 10.82 -12.01
C LYS A 150 -15.05 12.22 -11.52
N TYR A 151 -14.67 12.35 -10.26
CA TYR A 151 -14.35 13.61 -9.62
C TYR A 151 -12.94 13.57 -9.02
N PRO A 152 -12.29 14.73 -8.81
CA PRO A 152 -11.13 14.79 -7.95
C PRO A 152 -11.45 14.16 -6.58
N LEU A 153 -10.45 13.52 -5.96
CA LEU A 153 -10.59 13.00 -4.60
C LEU A 153 -11.15 14.09 -3.69
N THR A 154 -11.98 13.73 -2.72
CA THR A 154 -12.51 14.71 -1.77
C THR A 154 -11.37 15.44 -1.06
N LEU A 155 -11.59 16.70 -0.67
CA LEU A 155 -10.59 17.49 0.06
C LEU A 155 -10.07 16.74 1.29
N LYS A 156 -10.96 16.05 2.00
CA LYS A 156 -10.62 15.18 3.14
C LYS A 156 -9.58 14.12 2.76
N LYS A 157 -9.77 13.39 1.64
CA LYS A 157 -8.81 12.40 1.13
C LYS A 157 -7.50 13.04 0.69
N GLN A 158 -7.57 14.16 -0.02
CA GLN A 158 -6.37 14.90 -0.47
C GLN A 158 -5.51 15.34 0.72
N ILE A 159 -6.12 15.85 1.79
CA ILE A 159 -5.39 16.26 3.01
C ILE A 159 -4.69 15.05 3.65
N ARG A 160 -5.38 13.91 3.79
CA ARG A 160 -4.75 12.69 4.32
C ARG A 160 -3.54 12.28 3.49
N LEU A 161 -3.69 12.22 2.17
CA LEU A 161 -2.61 11.83 1.26
C LEU A 161 -1.45 12.83 1.31
N TYR A 162 -1.74 14.13 1.34
CA TYR A 162 -0.74 15.17 1.44
C TYR A 162 0.07 15.06 2.74
N MET A 163 -0.60 14.93 3.88
CA MET A 163 0.06 14.78 5.18
C MET A 163 0.93 13.52 5.23
N ARG A 164 0.43 12.40 4.70
CA ARG A 164 1.18 11.14 4.63
C ARG A 164 2.39 11.23 3.72
N LYS A 165 2.28 11.93 2.58
CA LYS A 165 3.40 12.17 1.67
C LYS A 165 4.45 13.09 2.31
N LEU A 166 4.02 14.15 2.99
CA LEU A 166 4.91 15.14 3.60
C LEU A 166 5.70 14.55 4.78
N MET A 167 5.03 13.74 5.61
CA MET A 167 5.57 13.28 6.88
C MET A 167 6.06 11.83 6.85
N GLY A 168 5.59 11.02 5.89
CA GLY A 168 5.92 9.60 5.76
C GLY A 168 5.56 8.81 7.02
N SER A 169 6.41 7.85 7.38
CA SER A 169 6.27 7.03 8.59
C SER A 169 6.26 7.87 9.89
N ARG A 170 6.88 9.06 9.89
CA ARG A 170 6.90 9.95 11.06
C ARG A 170 5.51 10.43 11.48
N LEU A 171 4.54 10.47 10.55
CA LEU A 171 3.16 10.86 10.86
C LEU A 171 2.59 10.04 12.02
N MET A 172 2.90 8.74 12.08
CA MET A 172 2.41 7.84 13.12
C MET A 172 2.87 8.23 14.53
N HIS A 173 4.03 8.88 14.64
CA HIS A 173 4.60 9.29 15.92
C HIS A 173 4.15 10.70 16.34
N ILE A 174 3.90 11.59 15.38
CA ILE A 174 3.63 13.01 15.65
C ILE A 174 2.15 13.38 15.59
N ALA A 175 1.30 12.59 14.94
CA ALA A 175 -0.14 12.89 14.80
C ALA A 175 -0.86 13.02 16.15
N GLY A 176 -0.35 12.35 17.20
CA GLY A 176 -0.85 12.48 18.56
C GLY A 176 -0.78 13.93 19.09
N GLY A 177 0.25 14.67 18.69
CA GLY A 177 0.48 16.06 19.10
C GLY A 177 -0.29 17.12 18.30
N PHE A 178 -1.04 16.74 17.26
CA PHE A 178 -1.86 17.69 16.52
C PHE A 178 -3.04 18.18 17.35
N ASP A 179 -3.31 19.47 17.32
CA ASP A 179 -4.49 20.07 17.94
C ASP A 179 -5.72 19.94 17.02
N ILE A 180 -6.17 18.70 16.83
CA ILE A 180 -7.33 18.34 16.00
C ILE A 180 -8.15 17.23 16.69
N PRO A 181 -9.46 17.10 16.36
CA PRO A 181 -10.30 16.02 16.87
C PRO A 181 -9.71 14.62 16.67
N ILE A 182 -9.95 13.73 17.64
CA ILE A 182 -9.47 12.33 17.63
C ILE A 182 -9.91 11.59 16.36
N CYS A 183 -11.13 11.84 15.88
CA CYS A 183 -11.63 11.24 14.64
C CYS A 183 -10.80 11.64 13.41
N LEU A 184 -10.25 12.86 13.37
CA LEU A 184 -9.34 13.30 12.31
C LEU A 184 -7.95 12.70 12.47
N LYS A 185 -7.44 12.55 13.71
CA LYS A 185 -6.18 11.82 13.97
C LYS A 185 -6.28 10.38 13.46
N LYS A 186 -7.33 9.66 13.85
CA LYS A 186 -7.65 8.30 13.36
C LYS A 186 -7.73 8.25 11.84
N TYR A 187 -8.43 9.21 11.23
CA TYR A 187 -8.53 9.30 9.77
C TYR A 187 -7.18 9.52 9.07
N LEU A 188 -6.34 10.42 9.59
CA LEU A 188 -5.00 10.69 9.05
C LEU A 188 -4.07 9.46 9.13
N LEU A 189 -4.17 8.72 10.23
CA LEU A 189 -3.39 7.51 10.49
C LEU A 189 -3.96 6.26 9.82
N PHE A 190 -5.11 6.37 9.15
CA PHE A 190 -5.85 5.22 8.63
C PHE A 190 -6.20 4.19 9.73
N ASP A 191 -6.41 4.67 10.95
CA ASP A 191 -6.66 3.87 12.14
C ASP A 191 -8.14 3.89 12.53
N TYR A 192 -8.93 3.07 11.85
CA TYR A 192 -10.38 2.95 12.07
C TYR A 192 -10.78 1.91 13.13
N SER A 193 -9.80 1.38 13.86
CA SER A 193 -10.00 0.43 14.96
C SER A 193 -10.71 1.07 16.15
#